data_AF-A0AAW7AQS3-F1
#
_entry.id   AF-A0AAW7AQS3-F1
#
_cell.length_a   1.000
_cell.length_b   1.000
_cell.length_c   1.000
_cell.angle_alpha   90.00
_cell.angle_beta   90.00
_cell.angle_gamma   90.00
#
_symmetry.space_group_name_H-M   'P 1'
#
loop_
_entity.id
_entity.type
_entity.pdbx_description
1 polymer ?
#
loop_
_entity_poly.entity_id
_entity_poly.type
_entity_poly.pdbx_seq_one_letter_code
_entity_poly.pdbx_strand_id
1 'polypeptide(L)'
;MFSVFRFKAKIALVAITLTLVTFIGSGFLVNNQLKSGERYRSFINSDDRGTIMLARISDKLNALLYASHLLIDQANSPFVGEVVTRFQKDMRGTRDIFAEAARVDPRLVSTLDPLLGRYGTFEQQLNSLLIALDKGDIAKMRQIAQASDQDGVHLAIDIGAITGRRITHVESASNQLAHDVNVSVRNCVIGLVLIQILILFATLLMSQKTIVSPLLRVRDRMLGIAEGRLDESIPCLERGDEVGDMAKALSTIQGGVATSKGSGCRAGCRAGSCCQGEGRKRGACCEGA
;
A
#
# COMPACT_ATOMS: atom_id res chain seq x y z
N MET A 1 29.73 8.44 21.12
CA MET A 1 29.26 9.21 19.95
C MET A 1 28.13 10.19 20.28
N PHE A 2 27.07 9.79 21.02
CA PHE A 2 25.96 10.72 21.37
C PHE A 2 26.21 11.71 22.52
N SER A 3 27.32 11.62 23.26
CA SER A 3 27.62 12.46 24.43
C SER A 3 28.03 13.91 24.11
N VAL A 4 28.24 14.22 22.83
CA VAL A 4 28.62 15.57 22.34
C VAL A 4 27.40 16.32 21.80
N PHE A 5 26.32 15.61 21.46
CA PHE A 5 25.12 16.24 20.89
C PHE A 5 24.22 16.84 21.98
N ARG A 6 23.74 18.05 21.72
CA ARG A 6 22.73 18.72 22.53
C ARG A 6 21.41 17.96 22.59
N PHE A 7 20.67 18.08 23.69
CA PHE A 7 19.36 17.41 23.88
C PHE A 7 18.40 17.68 22.73
N LYS A 8 18.28 18.93 22.29
CA LYS A 8 17.40 19.32 21.17
C LYS A 8 17.73 18.58 19.88
N ALA A 9 19.01 18.34 19.59
CA ALA A 9 19.44 17.63 18.39
C ALA A 9 19.10 16.13 18.45
N LYS A 10 19.26 15.52 19.63
CA LYS A 10 18.89 14.11 19.87
C LYS A 10 17.39 13.89 19.70
N ILE A 11 16.57 14.76 20.29
CA ILE A 11 15.11 14.69 20.19
C ILE A 11 14.65 14.94 18.75
N ALA A 12 15.20 15.98 18.09
CA ALA A 12 14.87 16.27 16.70
C ALA A 12 15.24 15.12 15.76
N LEU A 13 16.40 14.49 15.95
CA LEU A 13 16.81 13.34 15.14
C LEU A 13 15.78 12.20 15.21
N VAL A 14 15.31 11.87 16.41
CA VAL A 14 14.29 10.82 16.61
C VAL A 14 12.94 11.24 15.99
N ALA A 15 12.51 12.48 16.17
CA ALA A 15 11.26 12.97 15.58
C ALA A 15 11.31 12.94 14.03
N ILE A 16 12.45 13.30 13.45
CA ILE A 16 12.68 13.26 12.00
C ILE A 16 12.69 11.82 11.50
N THR A 17 13.34 10.88 12.19
CA THR A 17 13.35 9.47 11.75
C THR A 17 11.96 8.84 11.82
N LEU A 18 11.18 9.14 12.87
CA LEU A 18 9.79 8.70 13.01
C LEU A 18 8.92 9.17 11.84
N THR A 19 8.97 10.47 11.54
CA THR A 19 8.19 11.06 10.43
C THR A 19 8.64 10.56 9.06
N LEU A 20 9.95 10.39 8.85
CA LEU A 20 10.50 9.86 7.60
C LEU A 20 10.03 8.43 7.33
N VAL A 21 10.00 7.57 8.35
CA VAL A 21 9.51 6.19 8.22
C VAL A 21 8.04 6.17 7.83
N THR A 22 7.20 7.02 8.44
CA THR A 22 5.79 7.15 8.05
C THR A 22 5.67 7.61 6.60
N PHE A 23 6.44 8.61 6.18
CA PHE A 23 6.37 9.16 4.83
C PHE A 23 6.78 8.14 3.76
N ILE A 24 7.86 7.40 4.00
CA ILE A 24 8.32 6.31 3.12
C ILE A 24 7.27 5.20 3.06
N GLY A 25 6.70 4.81 4.20
CA GLY A 25 5.63 3.83 4.28
C GLY A 25 4.40 4.21 3.48
N SER A 26 3.91 5.44 3.65
CA SER A 26 2.78 5.98 2.90
C SER A 26 3.08 6.05 1.39
N GLY A 27 4.27 6.50 1.00
CA GLY A 27 4.69 6.54 -0.40
C GLY A 27 4.71 5.15 -1.06
N PHE A 28 5.24 4.16 -0.35
CA PHE A 28 5.23 2.76 -0.79
C PHE A 28 3.79 2.23 -0.97
N LEU A 29 2.91 2.49 0.01
CA LEU A 29 1.51 2.06 -0.03
C LEU A 29 0.76 2.70 -1.21
N VAL A 30 0.94 4.00 -1.45
CA VAL A 30 0.32 4.72 -2.58
C VAL A 30 0.81 4.16 -3.91
N ASN A 31 2.11 3.95 -4.06
CA ASN A 31 2.66 3.37 -5.29
C ASN A 31 2.11 1.97 -5.57
N ASN A 32 1.97 1.15 -4.53
CA ASN A 32 1.38 -0.18 -4.68
C ASN A 32 -0.12 -0.11 -5.05
N GLN A 33 -0.88 0.81 -4.44
CA GLN A 33 -2.29 1.04 -4.77
C GLN A 33 -2.48 1.55 -6.20
N LEU A 34 -1.63 2.45 -6.70
CA LEU A 34 -1.71 2.96 -8.07
C LEU A 34 -1.52 1.85 -9.10
N LYS A 35 -0.54 0.96 -8.89
CA LYS A 35 -0.34 -0.22 -9.76
C LYS A 35 -1.54 -1.16 -9.76
N SER A 36 -2.13 -1.42 -8.60
CA SER A 36 -3.37 -2.21 -8.49
C SER A 36 -4.54 -1.51 -9.18
N GLY A 37 -4.63 -0.18 -9.07
CA GLY A 37 -5.63 0.64 -9.75
C GLY A 37 -5.53 0.56 -11.28
N GLU A 38 -4.32 0.62 -11.84
CA GLU A 38 -4.11 0.42 -13.28
C GLU A 38 -4.56 -0.96 -13.75
N ARG A 39 -4.21 -2.01 -13.00
CA ARG A 39 -4.64 -3.38 -13.30
C ARG A 39 -6.16 -3.53 -13.22
N TYR A 40 -6.81 -2.97 -12.21
CA TYR A 40 -8.26 -2.94 -12.08
C TYR A 40 -8.92 -2.20 -13.25
N ARG A 41 -8.34 -1.06 -13.66
CA ARG A 41 -8.85 -0.26 -14.77
C ARG A 41 -8.73 -0.99 -16.11
N SER A 42 -7.63 -1.72 -16.32
CA SER A 42 -7.44 -2.60 -17.49
C SER A 42 -8.47 -3.73 -17.51
N PHE A 43 -8.70 -4.35 -16.36
CA PHE A 43 -9.66 -5.43 -16.17
C PHE A 43 -11.09 -5.00 -16.57
N ILE A 44 -11.58 -3.89 -16.01
CA ILE A 44 -12.93 -3.39 -16.32
C ILE A 44 -13.04 -2.93 -17.78
N ASN A 45 -12.07 -2.16 -18.29
CA ASN A 45 -12.22 -1.55 -19.61
C ASN A 45 -11.98 -2.51 -20.78
N SER A 46 -11.24 -3.60 -20.57
CA SER A 46 -10.81 -4.48 -21.67
C SER A 46 -11.22 -5.92 -21.43
N ASP A 47 -10.95 -6.48 -20.24
CA ASP A 47 -11.26 -7.89 -19.96
C ASP A 47 -12.79 -8.10 -19.87
N ASP A 48 -13.47 -7.34 -19.03
CA ASP A 48 -14.93 -7.46 -18.86
C ASP A 48 -15.69 -7.07 -20.13
N ARG A 49 -15.43 -5.85 -20.66
CA ARG A 49 -16.08 -5.38 -21.89
C ARG A 49 -15.82 -6.28 -23.09
N GLY A 50 -14.60 -6.78 -23.27
CA GLY A 50 -14.29 -7.74 -24.33
C GLY A 50 -15.09 -9.05 -24.17
N THR A 51 -15.36 -9.49 -22.94
CA THR A 51 -16.05 -10.76 -22.67
C THR A 51 -17.53 -10.61 -23.01
N ILE A 52 -18.10 -9.45 -22.65
CA ILE A 52 -19.46 -9.07 -23.04
C ILE A 52 -19.59 -9.04 -24.57
N MET A 53 -18.61 -8.48 -25.30
CA MET A 53 -18.66 -8.47 -26.76
C MET A 53 -18.62 -9.89 -27.34
N LEU A 54 -17.80 -10.78 -26.81
CA LEU A 54 -17.77 -12.19 -27.25
C LEU A 54 -19.13 -12.89 -27.01
N ALA A 55 -19.74 -12.69 -25.85
CA ALA A 55 -21.08 -13.21 -25.56
C ALA A 55 -22.12 -12.69 -26.56
N ARG A 56 -22.09 -11.37 -26.85
CA ARG A 56 -22.98 -10.74 -27.83
C ARG A 56 -22.79 -11.28 -29.25
N ILE A 57 -21.57 -11.68 -29.64
CA ILE A 57 -21.34 -12.32 -30.94
C ILE A 57 -22.04 -13.68 -30.98
N SER A 58 -21.89 -14.50 -29.93
CA SER A 58 -22.57 -15.80 -29.83
C SER A 58 -24.09 -15.65 -29.93
N ASP A 59 -24.67 -14.70 -29.19
CA ASP A 59 -26.11 -14.40 -29.25
C ASP A 59 -26.56 -13.96 -30.65
N LYS A 60 -25.75 -13.13 -31.33
CA LYS A 60 -26.05 -12.69 -32.70
C LYS A 60 -25.97 -13.81 -33.72
N LEU A 61 -25.04 -14.74 -33.57
CA LEU A 61 -24.96 -15.93 -34.42
C LEU A 61 -26.19 -16.83 -34.24
N ASN A 62 -26.60 -17.06 -32.99
CA ASN A 62 -27.83 -17.82 -32.71
C ASN A 62 -29.08 -17.12 -33.28
N ALA A 63 -29.15 -15.79 -33.18
CA ALA A 63 -30.23 -15.01 -33.77
C ALA A 63 -30.22 -15.08 -35.31
N LEU A 64 -29.05 -15.10 -35.95
CA LEU A 64 -28.92 -15.27 -37.41
C LEU A 64 -29.35 -16.66 -37.87
N LEU A 65 -28.97 -17.71 -37.14
CA LEU A 65 -29.44 -19.07 -37.40
C LEU A 65 -30.97 -19.13 -37.35
N TYR A 66 -31.59 -18.61 -36.28
CA TYR A 66 -33.04 -18.52 -36.19
C TYR A 66 -33.67 -17.70 -37.33
N ALA A 67 -33.10 -16.55 -37.66
CA ALA A 67 -33.61 -15.68 -38.72
C ALA A 67 -33.49 -16.32 -40.12
N SER A 68 -32.51 -17.19 -40.35
CA SER A 68 -32.36 -17.93 -41.60
C SER A 68 -33.53 -18.90 -41.84
N HIS A 69 -34.00 -19.58 -40.78
CA HIS A 69 -35.19 -20.44 -40.82
C HIS A 69 -36.46 -19.60 -40.97
N LEU A 70 -36.55 -18.48 -40.25
CA LEU A 70 -37.69 -17.55 -40.38
C LEU A 70 -37.85 -17.02 -41.81
N LEU A 71 -36.75 -16.77 -42.54
CA LEU A 71 -36.79 -16.38 -43.95
C LEU A 71 -37.41 -17.45 -44.84
N ILE A 72 -37.16 -18.73 -44.57
CA ILE A 72 -37.75 -19.85 -45.30
C ILE A 72 -39.25 -19.93 -45.00
N ASP A 73 -39.63 -19.84 -43.73
CA ASP A 73 -41.02 -19.96 -43.29
C ASP A 73 -41.88 -18.81 -43.81
N GLN A 74 -41.31 -17.61 -43.89
CA GLN A 74 -42.01 -16.41 -44.38
C GLN A 74 -41.76 -16.09 -45.85
N ALA A 75 -41.15 -16.99 -46.62
CA ALA A 75 -40.74 -16.70 -48.01
C ALA A 75 -41.90 -16.22 -48.90
N ASN A 76 -43.12 -16.72 -48.69
CA ASN A 76 -44.33 -16.35 -49.43
C ASN A 76 -45.23 -15.34 -48.68
N SER A 77 -44.76 -14.80 -47.55
CA SER A 77 -45.50 -13.85 -46.73
C SER A 77 -45.42 -12.43 -47.32
N PRO A 78 -46.48 -11.60 -47.21
CA PRO A 78 -46.40 -10.20 -47.58
C PRO A 78 -45.37 -9.41 -46.76
N PHE A 79 -44.93 -9.94 -45.60
CA PHE A 79 -43.96 -9.30 -44.71
C PHE A 79 -42.50 -9.70 -44.98
N VAL A 80 -42.23 -10.54 -45.98
CA VAL A 80 -40.87 -11.08 -46.23
C VAL A 80 -39.81 -10.00 -46.41
N GLY A 81 -40.16 -8.85 -46.99
CA GLY A 81 -39.24 -7.71 -47.16
C GLY A 81 -38.72 -7.14 -45.84
N GLU A 82 -39.56 -7.12 -44.80
CA GLU A 82 -39.14 -6.69 -43.46
C GLU A 82 -38.18 -7.71 -42.83
N VAL A 83 -38.46 -9.01 -43.02
CA VAL A 83 -37.60 -10.10 -42.55
C VAL A 83 -36.24 -10.04 -43.22
N VAL A 84 -36.19 -9.83 -44.53
CA VAL A 84 -34.93 -9.65 -45.30
C VAL A 84 -34.15 -8.44 -44.79
N THR A 85 -34.82 -7.32 -44.58
CA THR A 85 -34.18 -6.09 -44.08
C THR A 85 -33.55 -6.32 -42.70
N ARG A 86 -34.28 -6.96 -41.79
CA ARG A 86 -33.78 -7.32 -40.45
C ARG A 86 -32.62 -8.30 -40.54
N PHE A 87 -32.73 -9.33 -41.37
CA PHE A 87 -31.70 -10.35 -41.56
C PHE A 87 -30.37 -9.74 -42.04
N GLN A 88 -30.41 -8.91 -43.09
CA GLN A 88 -29.24 -8.19 -43.57
C GLN A 88 -28.64 -7.25 -42.51
N LYS A 89 -29.50 -6.61 -41.71
CA LYS A 89 -29.06 -5.76 -40.59
C LYS A 89 -28.35 -6.59 -39.51
N ASP A 90 -28.86 -7.78 -39.18
CA ASP A 90 -28.23 -8.65 -38.20
C ASP A 90 -26.89 -9.22 -38.70
N MET A 91 -26.75 -9.49 -40.00
CA MET A 91 -25.46 -9.88 -40.60
C MET A 91 -24.41 -8.76 -40.43
N ARG A 92 -24.74 -7.54 -40.88
CA ARG A 92 -23.85 -6.38 -40.68
C ARG A 92 -23.54 -6.14 -39.21
N GLY A 93 -24.55 -6.18 -38.35
CA GLY A 93 -24.40 -5.97 -36.91
C GLY A 93 -23.51 -7.02 -36.23
N THR A 94 -23.45 -8.25 -36.75
CA THR A 94 -22.53 -9.28 -36.23
C THR A 94 -21.09 -8.91 -36.55
N ARG A 95 -20.83 -8.48 -37.80
CA ARG A 95 -19.52 -7.98 -38.24
C ARG A 95 -19.06 -6.77 -37.42
N ASP A 96 -19.98 -5.84 -37.16
CA ASP A 96 -19.69 -4.64 -36.37
C ASP A 96 -19.27 -5.01 -34.93
N ILE A 97 -19.89 -6.02 -34.33
CA ILE A 97 -19.52 -6.47 -32.96
C ILE A 97 -18.16 -7.17 -32.97
N PHE A 98 -17.79 -7.93 -34.02
CA PHE A 98 -16.43 -8.46 -34.15
C PHE A 98 -15.38 -7.32 -34.18
N ALA A 99 -15.64 -6.28 -34.97
CA ALA A 99 -14.76 -5.10 -35.03
C ALA A 99 -14.71 -4.36 -33.69
N GLU A 100 -15.85 -4.23 -33.01
CA GLU A 100 -15.91 -3.62 -31.69
C GLU A 100 -15.14 -4.44 -30.64
N ALA A 101 -15.26 -5.77 -30.66
CA ALA A 101 -14.50 -6.65 -29.77
C ALA A 101 -12.99 -6.49 -29.95
N ALA A 102 -12.51 -6.43 -31.20
CA ALA A 102 -11.11 -6.17 -31.53
C ALA A 102 -10.63 -4.78 -31.08
N ARG A 103 -11.49 -3.76 -31.16
CA ARG A 103 -11.18 -2.40 -30.73
C ARG A 103 -11.12 -2.27 -29.21
N VAL A 104 -12.04 -2.90 -28.50
CA VAL A 104 -12.15 -2.86 -27.03
C VAL A 104 -11.03 -3.67 -26.38
N ASP A 105 -10.70 -4.83 -26.94
CA ASP A 105 -9.55 -5.61 -26.52
C ASP A 105 -8.67 -6.03 -27.70
N PRO A 106 -7.62 -5.26 -28.03
CA PRO A 106 -6.66 -5.62 -29.07
C PRO A 106 -5.98 -6.97 -28.88
N ARG A 107 -5.93 -7.51 -27.65
CA ARG A 107 -5.35 -8.84 -27.40
C ARG A 107 -6.20 -9.97 -28.01
N LEU A 108 -7.49 -9.71 -28.26
CA LEU A 108 -8.40 -10.69 -28.88
C LEU A 108 -8.21 -10.83 -30.38
N VAL A 109 -7.55 -9.88 -31.07
CA VAL A 109 -7.43 -9.86 -32.54
C VAL A 109 -6.96 -11.20 -33.09
N SER A 110 -5.83 -11.71 -32.59
CA SER A 110 -5.27 -13.01 -33.02
C SER A 110 -6.21 -14.20 -32.80
N THR A 111 -7.09 -14.12 -31.80
CA THR A 111 -8.10 -15.16 -31.52
C THR A 111 -9.34 -15.00 -32.41
N LEU A 112 -9.71 -13.76 -32.72
CA LEU A 112 -10.92 -13.41 -33.46
C LEU A 112 -10.74 -13.50 -34.97
N ASP A 113 -9.56 -13.20 -35.51
CA ASP A 113 -9.29 -13.22 -36.96
C ASP A 113 -9.73 -14.52 -37.66
N PRO A 114 -9.36 -15.73 -37.17
CA PRO A 114 -9.83 -16.97 -37.82
C PRO A 114 -11.35 -17.16 -37.70
N LEU A 115 -11.97 -16.68 -36.63
CA LEU A 115 -13.42 -16.76 -36.42
C LEU A 115 -14.18 -15.77 -37.31
N LEU A 116 -13.61 -14.58 -37.53
CA LEU A 116 -14.13 -13.60 -38.47
C LEU A 116 -14.03 -14.11 -39.91
N GLY A 117 -12.96 -14.83 -40.25
CA GLY A 117 -12.83 -15.54 -41.54
C GLY A 117 -13.95 -16.58 -41.74
N ARG A 118 -14.19 -17.43 -40.73
CA ARG A 118 -15.30 -18.40 -40.73
C ARG A 118 -16.66 -17.72 -40.81
N TYR A 119 -16.85 -16.61 -40.10
CA TYR A 119 -18.05 -15.80 -40.22
C TYR A 119 -18.25 -15.27 -41.64
N GLY A 120 -17.18 -14.83 -42.32
CA GLY A 120 -17.25 -14.42 -43.73
C GLY A 120 -17.75 -15.51 -44.66
N THR A 121 -17.28 -16.75 -44.48
CA THR A 121 -17.79 -17.92 -45.24
C THR A 121 -19.26 -18.19 -44.93
N PHE A 122 -19.65 -18.19 -43.65
CA PHE A 122 -21.04 -18.34 -43.24
C PHE A 122 -21.94 -17.25 -43.82
N GLU A 123 -21.48 -15.99 -43.80
CA GLU A 123 -22.18 -14.85 -44.38
C GLU A 123 -22.40 -15.00 -45.90
N GLN A 124 -21.44 -15.58 -46.64
CA GLN A 124 -21.60 -15.89 -48.07
C GLN A 124 -22.69 -16.94 -48.32
N GLN A 125 -22.81 -17.95 -47.46
CA GLN A 125 -23.88 -18.94 -47.52
C GLN A 125 -25.25 -18.25 -47.26
N LEU A 126 -25.33 -17.39 -46.24
CA LEU A 126 -26.53 -16.63 -45.92
C LEU A 126 -26.92 -15.64 -47.04
N ASN A 127 -25.95 -15.03 -47.74
CA ASN A 127 -26.24 -14.22 -48.93
C ASN A 127 -26.80 -15.08 -50.08
N SER A 128 -26.30 -16.31 -50.23
CA SER A 128 -26.84 -17.26 -51.22
C SER A 128 -28.29 -17.67 -50.91
N LEU A 129 -28.67 -17.69 -49.63
CA LEU A 129 -30.06 -17.88 -49.18
C LEU A 129 -30.97 -16.77 -49.71
N LEU A 130 -30.53 -15.51 -49.64
CA LEU A 130 -31.29 -14.37 -50.17
C LEU A 130 -31.43 -14.41 -51.70
N ILE A 131 -30.41 -14.90 -52.41
CA ILE A 131 -30.48 -15.10 -53.87
C ILE A 131 -31.51 -16.19 -54.22
N ALA A 132 -31.56 -17.27 -53.45
CA ALA A 132 -32.55 -18.33 -53.64
C ALA A 132 -33.97 -17.85 -53.33
N LEU A 133 -34.13 -17.00 -52.31
CA LEU A 133 -35.40 -16.34 -51.98
C LEU A 133 -35.91 -15.47 -53.13
N ASP A 134 -35.07 -14.63 -53.72
CA ASP A 134 -35.43 -13.78 -54.87
C ASP A 134 -35.91 -14.61 -56.08
N LYS A 135 -35.35 -15.80 -56.27
CA LYS A 135 -35.74 -16.77 -57.30
C LYS A 135 -36.97 -17.61 -56.93
N GLY A 136 -37.48 -17.50 -55.70
CA GLY A 136 -38.58 -18.33 -55.19
C GLY A 136 -38.22 -19.81 -55.01
N ASP A 137 -36.93 -20.16 -54.95
CA ASP A 137 -36.46 -21.55 -54.87
C ASP A 137 -36.34 -22.02 -53.40
N ILE A 138 -37.49 -22.35 -52.80
CA ILE A 138 -37.58 -22.79 -51.39
C ILE A 138 -36.77 -24.07 -51.13
N ALA A 139 -36.69 -24.98 -52.12
CA ALA A 139 -35.92 -26.22 -51.98
C ALA A 139 -34.42 -25.90 -51.84
N LYS A 140 -33.93 -24.97 -52.67
CA LYS A 140 -32.55 -24.49 -52.57
C LYS A 140 -32.30 -23.73 -51.28
N MET A 141 -33.26 -22.91 -50.82
CA MET A 141 -33.15 -22.21 -49.54
C MET A 141 -32.95 -23.18 -48.38
N ARG A 142 -33.76 -24.25 -48.29
CA ARG A 142 -33.62 -25.29 -47.26
C ARG A 142 -32.27 -26.00 -47.32
N GLN A 143 -31.79 -26.32 -48.52
CA GLN A 143 -30.47 -26.93 -48.70
C GLN A 143 -29.35 -26.02 -48.18
N ILE A 144 -29.41 -24.72 -48.50
CA ILE A 144 -28.43 -23.72 -48.03
C ILE A 144 -28.49 -23.59 -46.52
N ALA A 145 -29.69 -23.43 -45.94
CA ALA A 145 -29.87 -23.29 -44.50
C ALA A 145 -29.30 -24.49 -43.73
N GLN A 146 -29.63 -25.73 -44.15
CA GLN A 146 -29.10 -26.96 -43.54
C GLN A 146 -27.57 -27.03 -43.59
N ALA A 147 -26.96 -26.65 -44.70
CA ALA A 147 -25.51 -26.63 -44.82
C ALA A 147 -24.87 -25.55 -43.92
N SER A 148 -25.50 -24.37 -43.87
CA SER A 148 -25.00 -23.24 -43.08
C SER A 148 -25.24 -23.40 -41.58
N ASP A 149 -26.26 -24.17 -41.17
CA ASP A 149 -26.58 -24.39 -39.76
C ASP A 149 -25.40 -25.00 -39.00
N GLN A 150 -24.76 -26.01 -39.60
CA GLN A 150 -23.61 -26.67 -38.98
C GLN A 150 -22.45 -25.69 -38.77
N ASP A 151 -22.11 -24.90 -39.79
CA ASP A 151 -21.03 -23.91 -39.72
C ASP A 151 -21.33 -22.81 -38.68
N GLY A 152 -22.56 -22.30 -38.67
CA GLY A 152 -23.01 -21.28 -37.73
C GLY A 152 -23.05 -21.78 -36.28
N VAL A 153 -23.53 -23.00 -36.05
CA VAL A 153 -23.55 -23.63 -34.70
C VAL A 153 -22.13 -23.85 -34.19
N HIS A 154 -21.23 -24.40 -35.01
CA HIS A 154 -19.83 -24.58 -34.60
C HIS A 154 -19.16 -23.24 -34.28
N LEU A 155 -19.43 -22.20 -35.07
CA LEU A 155 -18.90 -20.87 -34.81
C LEU A 155 -19.41 -20.30 -33.48
N ALA A 156 -20.70 -20.44 -33.19
CA ALA A 156 -21.30 -20.01 -31.92
C ALA A 156 -20.72 -20.79 -30.72
N ILE A 157 -20.52 -22.11 -30.85
CA ILE A 157 -19.89 -22.94 -29.83
C ILE A 157 -18.46 -22.51 -29.55
N ASP A 158 -17.65 -22.28 -30.58
CA ASP A 158 -16.24 -21.89 -30.42
C ASP A 158 -16.11 -20.53 -29.72
N ILE A 159 -16.95 -19.56 -30.10
CA ILE A 159 -17.02 -18.26 -29.45
C ILE A 159 -17.52 -18.38 -28.02
N GLY A 160 -18.54 -19.22 -27.77
CA GLY A 160 -19.03 -19.54 -26.44
C GLY A 160 -17.94 -20.15 -25.56
N ALA A 161 -17.13 -21.06 -26.08
CA ALA A 161 -16.01 -21.68 -25.37
C ALA A 161 -14.92 -20.66 -25.01
N ILE A 162 -14.60 -19.73 -25.92
CA ILE A 162 -13.67 -18.62 -25.63
C ILE A 162 -14.25 -17.71 -24.54
N THR A 163 -15.54 -17.36 -24.66
CA THR A 163 -16.26 -16.55 -23.67
C THR A 163 -16.21 -17.19 -22.29
N GLY A 164 -16.53 -18.49 -22.20
CA GLY A 164 -16.51 -19.25 -20.94
C GLY A 164 -15.12 -19.29 -20.30
N ARG A 165 -14.05 -19.57 -21.07
CA ARG A 165 -12.66 -19.49 -20.57
C ARG A 165 -12.28 -18.10 -20.09
N ARG A 166 -12.82 -17.06 -20.73
CA ARG A 166 -12.52 -15.68 -20.36
C ARG A 166 -13.28 -15.25 -19.11
N ILE A 167 -14.52 -15.70 -18.93
CA ILE A 167 -15.28 -15.50 -17.68
C ILE A 167 -14.52 -16.10 -16.49
N THR A 168 -14.04 -17.34 -16.59
CA THR A 168 -13.29 -17.99 -15.49
C THR A 168 -11.94 -17.32 -15.23
N HIS A 169 -11.24 -16.87 -16.28
CA HIS A 169 -10.03 -16.07 -16.14
C HIS A 169 -10.31 -14.72 -15.47
N VAL A 170 -11.38 -14.04 -15.86
CA VAL A 170 -11.80 -12.75 -15.30
C VAL A 170 -12.13 -12.90 -13.81
N GLU A 171 -12.91 -13.92 -13.44
CA GLU A 171 -13.26 -14.21 -12.05
C GLU A 171 -12.02 -14.52 -11.19
N SER A 172 -11.14 -15.40 -11.68
CA SER A 172 -9.90 -15.75 -10.96
C SER A 172 -8.93 -14.57 -10.84
N ALA A 173 -8.74 -13.78 -11.89
CA ALA A 173 -7.90 -12.59 -11.86
C ALA A 173 -8.45 -11.51 -10.92
N SER A 174 -9.77 -11.33 -10.85
CA SER A 174 -10.43 -10.43 -9.90
C SER A 174 -10.16 -10.85 -8.45
N ASN A 175 -10.36 -12.14 -8.15
CA ASN A 175 -10.12 -12.69 -6.81
C ASN A 175 -8.65 -12.58 -6.40
N GLN A 176 -7.71 -12.84 -7.32
CA GLN A 176 -6.28 -12.65 -7.08
C GLN A 176 -5.93 -11.19 -6.83
N LEU A 177 -6.46 -10.26 -7.62
CA LEU A 177 -6.22 -8.83 -7.43
C LEU A 177 -6.72 -8.34 -6.07
N ALA A 178 -7.92 -8.78 -5.67
CA ALA A 178 -8.48 -8.47 -4.35
C ALA A 178 -7.61 -9.05 -3.21
N HIS A 179 -7.11 -10.28 -3.38
CA HIS A 179 -6.22 -10.90 -2.41
C HIS A 179 -4.88 -10.17 -2.31
N ASP A 180 -4.25 -9.84 -3.43
CA ASP A 180 -2.95 -9.17 -3.50
C ASP A 180 -3.00 -7.78 -2.85
N VAL A 181 -4.08 -7.02 -3.09
CA VAL A 181 -4.30 -5.72 -2.43
C VAL A 181 -4.39 -5.90 -0.92
N ASN A 182 -5.22 -6.83 -0.45
CA ASN A 182 -5.40 -7.06 0.99
C ASN A 182 -4.12 -7.53 1.67
N VAL A 183 -3.39 -8.47 1.06
CA VAL A 183 -2.13 -8.98 1.59
C VAL A 183 -1.06 -7.89 1.62
N SER A 184 -0.93 -7.11 0.55
CA SER A 184 0.06 -6.04 0.48
C SER A 184 -0.21 -4.94 1.51
N VAL A 185 -1.47 -4.49 1.63
CA VAL A 185 -1.87 -3.50 2.66
C VAL A 185 -1.60 -4.03 4.06
N ARG A 186 -2.04 -5.27 4.35
CA ARG A 186 -1.82 -5.90 5.67
C ARG A 186 -0.34 -6.00 6.01
N ASN A 187 0.48 -6.50 5.10
CA ASN A 187 1.91 -6.67 5.33
C ASN A 187 2.63 -5.33 5.49
N CYS A 188 2.23 -4.30 4.72
CA CYS A 188 2.76 -2.95 4.86
C CYS A 188 2.41 -2.35 6.23
N VAL A 189 1.16 -2.48 6.68
CA VAL A 189 0.72 -1.98 8.00
C VAL A 189 1.46 -2.71 9.12
N ILE A 190 1.54 -4.04 9.07
CA ILE A 190 2.29 -4.83 10.06
C ILE A 190 3.77 -4.40 10.09
N GLY A 191 4.41 -4.25 8.93
CA GLY A 191 5.79 -3.81 8.83
C GLY A 191 6.01 -2.43 9.44
N LEU A 192 5.13 -1.47 9.15
CA LEU A 192 5.21 -0.12 9.73
C LEU A 192 5.03 -0.14 11.25
N VAL A 193 4.06 -0.89 11.76
CA VAL A 193 3.84 -1.01 13.22
C VAL A 193 5.06 -1.62 13.90
N LEU A 194 5.66 -2.68 13.34
CA LEU A 194 6.85 -3.32 13.91
C LEU A 194 8.06 -2.37 13.93
N ILE A 195 8.30 -1.64 12.85
CA ILE A 195 9.37 -0.63 12.79
C ILE A 195 9.11 0.47 13.81
N GLN A 196 7.85 0.91 13.96
CA GLN A 196 7.45 1.93 14.91
C GLN A 196 7.71 1.52 16.36
N ILE A 197 7.36 0.27 16.72
CA ILE A 197 7.64 -0.32 18.04
C ILE A 197 9.16 -0.40 18.28
N LEU A 198 9.94 -0.80 17.27
CA LEU A 198 11.38 -0.89 17.39
C LEU A 198 12.04 0.48 17.61
N ILE A 199 11.60 1.51 16.87
CA ILE A 199 12.08 2.88 17.06
C ILE A 199 11.67 3.40 18.45
N LEU A 200 10.45 3.13 18.90
CA LEU A 200 9.99 3.50 20.24
C LEU A 200 10.90 2.89 21.32
N PHE A 201 11.15 1.59 21.24
CA PHE A 201 12.01 0.90 22.20
C PHE A 201 13.45 1.42 22.17
N ALA A 202 14.01 1.63 20.98
CA ALA A 202 15.34 2.22 20.81
C ALA A 202 15.41 3.64 21.40
N THR A 203 14.37 4.44 21.21
CA THR A 203 14.26 5.80 21.75
C THR A 203 14.21 5.80 23.28
N LEU A 204 13.42 4.91 23.88
CA LEU A 204 13.35 4.77 25.33
C LEU A 204 14.72 4.41 25.93
N LEU A 205 15.38 3.39 25.36
CA LEU A 205 16.72 2.98 25.81
C LEU A 205 17.77 4.08 25.62
N MET A 206 17.74 4.78 24.49
CA MET A 206 18.64 5.89 24.22
C MET A 206 18.41 7.03 25.21
N SER A 207 17.16 7.44 25.43
CA SER A 207 16.80 8.53 26.34
C SER A 207 17.23 8.20 27.77
N GLN A 208 16.97 6.97 28.22
CA GLN A 208 17.33 6.52 29.56
C GLN A 208 18.85 6.59 29.79
N LYS A 209 19.66 6.13 28.83
CA LYS A 209 21.13 6.11 28.95
C LYS A 209 21.79 7.46 28.73
N THR A 210 21.28 8.29 27.81
CA THR A 210 21.97 9.52 27.38
C THR A 210 21.48 10.79 28.07
N ILE A 211 20.24 10.80 28.55
CA ILE A 211 19.61 11.97 29.18
C ILE A 211 19.30 11.64 30.64
N VAL A 212 18.41 10.68 30.90
CA VAL A 212 17.82 10.48 32.24
C VAL A 212 18.87 10.04 33.26
N SER A 213 19.64 8.98 33.01
CA SER A 213 20.58 8.45 33.99
C SER A 213 21.67 9.46 34.39
N PRO A 214 22.34 10.16 33.46
CA PRO A 214 23.30 11.19 33.83
C PRO A 214 22.70 12.38 34.56
N LEU A 215 21.47 12.78 34.21
CA LEU A 215 20.76 13.85 34.90
C LEU A 215 20.50 13.48 36.37
N LEU A 216 20.07 12.23 36.62
CA LEU A 216 19.89 11.71 37.97
C LEU A 216 21.22 11.69 38.75
N ARG A 217 22.33 11.30 38.12
CA ARG A 217 23.66 11.31 38.77
C ARG A 217 24.10 12.71 39.19
N VAL A 218 23.90 13.72 38.34
CA VAL A 218 24.23 15.11 38.68
C VAL A 218 23.30 15.64 39.78
N ARG A 219 21.99 15.31 39.73
CA ARG A 219 21.02 15.63 40.79
C ARG A 219 21.44 15.03 42.13
N ASP A 220 21.77 13.75 42.16
CA ASP A 220 22.13 13.04 43.39
C ASP A 220 23.40 13.62 44.01
N ARG A 221 24.37 14.02 43.16
CA ARG A 221 25.57 14.73 43.63
C ARG A 221 25.25 16.10 44.22
N MET A 222 24.34 16.86 43.59
CA MET A 222 23.90 18.15 44.12
C MET A 222 23.27 18.01 45.51
N LEU A 223 22.44 16.99 45.73
CA LEU A 223 21.88 16.67 47.04
C LEU A 223 22.98 16.31 48.05
N GLY A 224 23.98 15.51 47.66
CA GLY A 224 25.11 15.17 48.52
C GLY A 224 25.96 16.37 48.94
N ILE A 225 26.17 17.33 48.04
CA ILE A 225 26.85 18.60 48.36
C ILE A 225 26.04 19.40 49.38
N ALA A 226 24.72 19.46 49.22
CA ALA A 226 23.82 20.15 50.16
C ALA A 226 23.83 19.48 51.56
N GLU A 227 23.95 18.16 51.61
CA GLU A 227 24.14 17.39 52.86
C GLU A 227 25.56 17.50 53.43
N GLY A 228 26.45 18.25 52.78
CA GLY A 228 27.79 18.55 53.27
C GLY A 228 28.86 17.52 52.91
N ARG A 229 28.57 16.54 52.05
CA ARG A 229 29.55 15.59 51.50
C ARG A 229 30.35 16.24 50.38
N LEU A 230 31.48 16.88 50.70
CA LEU A 230 32.29 17.67 49.75
C LEU A 230 33.50 16.93 49.17
N ASP A 231 33.81 15.72 49.62
CA ASP A 231 35.03 15.00 49.22
C ASP A 231 34.85 14.11 47.99
N GLU A 232 33.60 13.91 47.55
CA GLU A 232 33.29 13.08 46.37
C GLU A 232 33.41 13.87 45.06
N SER A 233 33.91 13.20 44.02
CA SER A 233 34.02 13.73 42.65
C SER A 233 32.65 13.99 42.02
N ILE A 234 32.58 14.97 41.10
CA ILE A 234 31.35 15.26 40.36
C ILE A 234 31.27 14.40 39.10
N PRO A 235 30.18 13.64 38.90
CA PRO A 235 30.00 12.84 37.69
C PRO A 235 29.76 13.73 36.47
N CYS A 236 30.09 13.22 35.28
CA CYS A 236 29.77 13.83 33.98
C CYS A 236 30.52 15.12 33.58
N LEU A 237 31.61 15.48 34.25
CA LEU A 237 32.41 16.70 33.94
C LEU A 237 32.93 16.74 32.49
N GLU A 238 33.33 15.59 31.96
CA GLU A 238 33.90 15.45 30.60
C GLU A 238 32.86 15.51 29.46
N ARG A 239 31.57 15.70 29.77
CA ARG A 239 30.54 15.79 28.74
C ARG A 239 30.57 17.15 28.04
N GLY A 240 30.27 17.11 26.73
CA GLY A 240 30.19 18.30 25.87
C GLY A 240 28.76 18.79 25.60
N ASP A 241 27.76 18.27 26.32
CA ASP A 241 26.36 18.67 26.19
C ASP A 241 25.82 19.30 27.48
N GLU A 242 24.52 19.59 27.53
CA GLU A 242 23.90 20.36 28.61
C GLU A 242 24.13 19.75 30.02
N VAL A 243 24.30 18.42 30.13
CA VAL A 243 24.63 17.76 31.40
C VAL A 243 26.06 18.08 31.85
N GLY A 244 27.00 18.17 30.90
CA GLY A 244 28.37 18.56 31.19
C GLY A 244 28.47 20.00 31.67
N ASP A 245 27.69 20.90 31.07
CA ASP A 245 27.61 22.30 31.50
C ASP A 245 27.06 22.40 32.94
N MET A 246 26.04 21.60 33.29
CA MET A 246 25.54 21.49 34.66
C MET A 246 26.58 20.92 35.64
N ALA A 247 27.32 19.87 35.25
CA ALA A 247 28.35 19.26 36.08
C ALA A 247 29.51 20.25 36.37
N LYS A 248 29.93 21.03 35.36
CA LYS A 248 30.96 22.07 35.52
C LYS A 248 30.49 23.17 36.47
N ALA A 249 29.25 23.65 36.33
CA ALA A 249 28.69 24.63 37.26
C ALA A 249 28.64 24.09 38.70
N LEU A 250 28.25 22.83 38.89
CA LEU A 250 28.22 22.19 40.20
C LEU A 250 29.61 22.07 40.83
N SER A 251 30.67 21.90 40.03
CA SER A 251 32.07 21.88 40.50
C SER A 251 32.49 23.21 41.10
N THR A 252 32.13 24.31 40.45
CA THR A 252 32.36 25.65 40.98
C THR A 252 31.62 25.87 42.30
N ILE A 253 30.36 25.39 42.40
CA ILE A 253 29.56 25.49 43.63
C ILE A 253 30.20 24.68 44.77
N GLN A 254 30.61 23.43 44.52
CA GLN A 254 31.26 22.57 45.53
C GLN A 254 32.52 23.23 46.08
N GLY A 255 33.37 23.79 45.21
CA GLY A 255 34.57 24.53 45.62
C GLY A 255 34.23 25.75 46.49
N GLY A 256 33.21 26.52 46.10
CA GLY A 256 32.71 27.64 46.89
C GLY A 256 32.23 27.24 48.29
N VAL A 257 31.40 26.18 48.39
CA VAL A 257 30.90 25.68 49.68
C VAL A 257 32.02 25.13 50.57
N ALA A 258 33.03 24.48 49.99
CA ALA A 258 34.20 24.01 50.73
C ALA A 258 35.01 25.17 51.33
N THR A 259 35.23 26.24 50.56
CA THR A 259 35.93 27.43 51.04
C THR A 259 35.17 28.18 52.13
N SER A 260 33.82 28.23 52.06
CA SER A 260 33.01 28.90 53.10
C SER A 260 33.02 28.12 54.42
N LYS A 261 32.90 26.79 54.40
CA LYS A 261 33.06 25.94 55.60
C LYS A 261 34.45 26.11 56.24
N GLY A 262 35.51 26.11 55.42
CA GLY A 262 36.89 26.31 55.91
C GLY A 262 37.13 27.69 56.52
N SER A 263 36.44 28.72 56.02
CA SER A 263 36.49 30.09 56.54
C SER A 263 35.71 30.24 57.86
N GLY A 264 34.54 29.62 57.97
CA GLY A 264 33.74 29.58 59.21
C GLY A 264 34.43 28.81 60.33
N CYS A 265 35.10 27.69 60.01
CA CYS A 265 35.87 26.92 60.99
C CYS A 265 37.10 27.71 61.50
N ARG A 266 37.80 28.44 60.62
CA ARG A 266 38.89 29.35 61.02
C ARG A 266 38.42 30.54 61.86
N ALA A 267 37.24 31.10 61.58
CA ALA A 267 36.63 32.15 62.38
C ALA A 267 36.18 31.64 63.77
N GLY A 268 35.58 30.45 63.83
CA GLY A 268 35.19 29.78 65.08
C GLY A 268 36.38 29.40 65.96
N CYS A 269 37.47 28.89 65.38
CA CYS A 269 38.71 28.63 66.12
C CYS A 269 39.35 29.92 66.68
N ARG A 270 39.32 31.04 65.95
CA ARG A 270 39.79 32.34 66.46
C ARG A 270 38.91 32.90 67.58
N ALA A 271 37.60 32.67 67.56
CA ALA A 271 36.70 33.04 68.64
C ALA A 271 36.88 32.15 69.89
N GLY A 272 37.09 30.83 69.70
CA GLY A 272 37.36 29.89 70.80
C GLY A 272 38.69 30.15 71.51
N SER A 273 39.71 30.63 70.80
CA SER A 273 40.97 31.09 71.42
C SER A 273 40.84 32.37 72.24
N CYS A 274 39.71 33.09 72.14
CA CYS A 274 39.45 34.28 72.96
C CYS A 274 38.91 33.93 74.36
N CYS A 275 38.43 32.69 74.58
CA CYS A 275 37.97 32.23 75.90
C CYS A 275 39.10 31.67 76.78
N GLN A 276 40.35 31.67 76.32
CA GLN A 276 41.50 31.22 77.10
C GLN A 276 42.23 32.40 77.74
N GLY A 277 41.47 33.14 78.54
CA GLY A 277 41.91 34.38 79.16
C GLY A 277 41.42 34.57 80.59
N GLU A 278 40.99 33.53 81.32
CA GLU A 278 40.88 33.62 82.79
C GLU A 278 40.72 32.24 83.46
N GLY A 279 41.69 31.87 84.30
CA GLY A 279 41.43 31.18 85.57
C GLY A 279 41.01 29.71 85.60
N ARG A 280 42.00 28.81 85.61
CA ARG A 280 42.16 27.73 86.61
C ARG A 280 41.22 26.50 86.58
N LYS A 281 41.89 25.35 86.35
CA LYS A 281 41.65 23.96 86.84
C LYS A 281 40.80 22.97 86.00
N ARG A 282 41.51 21.88 85.66
CA ARG A 282 41.13 20.45 85.57
C ARG A 282 40.45 19.95 84.29
N GLY A 283 41.30 19.42 83.40
CA GLY A 283 41.36 18.01 83.01
C GLY A 283 40.05 17.26 82.75
N ALA A 284 39.80 16.99 81.47
CA ALA A 284 39.43 15.69 80.91
C ALA A 284 39.32 15.89 79.38
N CYS A 285 40.32 15.41 78.64
CA CYS A 285 40.30 15.37 77.18
C CYS A 285 40.10 13.92 76.77
N CYS A 286 39.29 13.73 75.72
CA CYS A 286 38.84 12.48 75.08
C CYS A 286 37.54 11.87 75.63
N GLU A 287 36.43 12.05 74.88
CA GLU A 287 35.56 10.98 74.36
C GLU A 287 34.39 11.56 73.54
N GLY A 288 34.02 10.89 72.44
CA GLY A 288 32.66 10.96 71.89
C GLY A 288 32.51 11.27 70.39
N ALA A 289 32.40 10.19 69.61
CA ALA A 289 31.51 9.92 68.44
C ALA A 289 31.13 11.07 67.46
#